data_AF-A0A8C7MSD7-F1
#
_entry.id   AF-A0A8C7MSD7-F1
#
_cell.length_a   1.000
_cell.length_b   1.000
_cell.length_c   1.000
_cell.angle_alpha   90.00
_cell.angle_beta   90.00
_cell.angle_gamma   90.00
#
_symmetry.space_group_name_H-M   'P 1'
#
loop_
_entity.id
_entity.type
_entity.pdbx_description
1 polymer ?
#
loop_
_entity_poly.entity_id
_entity_poly.type
_entity_poly.pdbx_seq_one_letter_code
_entity_poly.pdbx_strand_id
1 'polypeptide(L)'
;MPEEMRQEEEAETFAFQAEIAQLMSLIINTFYSNKEIFLRELISNASDALDKIRYESLTDPTKLDNGKELKIDIIPNVEERTLTLIDTGIGMTKADLINNLGTIEDQTEYVEEKRVKEVVKKHSQFIGYPITLFVEKEREKEISDDEAEEEEEKEGKAEEKAEAEDKPKIEDVGSDDEEDSKDKDKKKTKKIKEKYIDQEELNKTKPIWTRNPDDITMEEYGEFYKSLTNDWEDHLAVKLTSLTEYLTRMKDNQKSIYYITGESKDQVANSAFVERVRKRGFEVLYMTEPIDEYCVQQLKEFDGKTLVSVTKEGLELPEDEEEKKKMEEDKTRFENLCKLMKEILDKKVEKVTVSNRLVSSPCCIVTSTYGWTANMERIMKAQALRDNSTMGYMMAKKHLEINPDHPIVETLRQKADLDKNDKAVKDLVILLFETALLSSGFSLDDPQTHSNRIYRMIKLGLGKDAHSELLGGRKRLSKG
;
A
#
# COMPACT_ATOMS: atom_id res chain seq x y z
N MET A 1 -33.06 -73.50 -47.97
CA MET A 1 -32.17 -73.30 -46.80
C MET A 1 -32.66 -72.06 -46.07
N PRO A 2 -32.70 -72.10 -44.73
CA PRO A 2 -33.63 -71.33 -43.90
C PRO A 2 -33.17 -69.89 -43.69
N GLU A 3 -34.12 -68.97 -43.52
CA GLU A 3 -33.88 -67.66 -42.90
C GLU A 3 -33.33 -67.89 -41.49
N GLU A 4 -32.14 -67.36 -41.21
CA GLU A 4 -31.58 -67.31 -39.86
C GLU A 4 -32.48 -66.43 -38.98
N MET A 5 -33.27 -67.07 -38.12
CA MET A 5 -33.88 -66.41 -36.97
C MET A 5 -32.77 -65.91 -36.06
N ARG A 6 -32.47 -64.61 -36.11
CA ARG A 6 -31.73 -63.94 -35.04
C ARG A 6 -32.59 -64.06 -33.78
N GLN A 7 -32.08 -64.77 -32.76
CA GLN A 7 -32.63 -64.69 -31.42
C GLN A 7 -32.48 -63.23 -30.95
N GLU A 8 -33.61 -62.58 -30.65
CA GLU A 8 -33.59 -61.34 -29.88
C GLU A 8 -33.13 -61.70 -28.46
N GLU A 9 -31.92 -61.29 -28.08
CA GLU A 9 -31.44 -61.41 -26.71
C GLU A 9 -32.31 -60.51 -25.81
N GLU A 10 -32.83 -61.08 -24.71
CA GLU A 10 -33.64 -60.33 -23.74
C GLU A 10 -32.80 -59.22 -23.10
N ALA A 11 -33.35 -57.99 -23.08
CA ALA A 11 -32.67 -56.85 -22.49
C ALA A 11 -32.59 -56.99 -20.96
N GLU A 12 -31.39 -57.16 -20.42
CA GLU A 12 -31.15 -57.18 -18.98
C GLU A 12 -31.01 -55.76 -18.42
N THR A 13 -31.73 -55.48 -17.33
CA THR A 13 -31.64 -54.19 -16.62
C THR A 13 -30.88 -54.37 -15.32
N PHE A 14 -29.81 -53.61 -15.14
CA PHE A 14 -29.04 -53.56 -13.90
C PHE A 14 -29.12 -52.16 -13.29
N ALA A 15 -29.21 -52.11 -11.96
CA ALA A 15 -29.01 -50.87 -11.23
C ALA A 15 -27.53 -50.53 -11.23
N PHE A 16 -27.20 -49.23 -11.34
CA PHE A 16 -25.84 -48.78 -11.13
C PHE A 16 -25.39 -49.15 -9.72
N GLN A 17 -24.27 -49.87 -9.64
CA GLN A 17 -23.60 -50.16 -8.37
C GLN A 17 -22.36 -49.28 -8.28
N ALA A 18 -22.12 -48.72 -7.10
CA ALA A 18 -20.91 -47.98 -6.77
C ALA A 18 -20.18 -48.69 -5.62
N GLU A 19 -18.89 -48.92 -5.79
CA GLU A 19 -18.06 -49.51 -4.74
C GLU A 19 -17.67 -48.43 -3.73
N ILE A 20 -18.27 -48.50 -2.53
CA ILE A 20 -18.14 -47.48 -1.48
C ILE A 20 -16.67 -47.22 -1.11
N ALA A 21 -15.84 -48.26 -1.05
CA ALA A 21 -14.42 -48.12 -0.70
C ALA A 21 -13.64 -47.27 -1.72
N GLN A 22 -13.88 -47.47 -3.02
CA GLN A 22 -13.23 -46.67 -4.07
C GLN A 22 -13.79 -45.25 -4.13
N LEU A 23 -15.11 -45.10 -3.94
CA LEU A 23 -15.75 -43.78 -3.94
C LEU A 23 -15.29 -42.91 -2.76
N MET A 24 -15.12 -43.49 -1.57
CA MET A 24 -14.58 -42.78 -0.41
C MET A 24 -13.15 -42.32 -0.64
N SER A 25 -12.28 -43.20 -1.17
CA SER A 25 -10.90 -42.84 -1.50
C SER A 25 -10.85 -41.70 -2.54
N LEU A 26 -11.76 -41.70 -3.52
CA LEU A 26 -11.87 -40.62 -4.50
C LEU A 26 -12.29 -39.30 -3.82
N ILE A 27 -13.35 -39.30 -3.01
CA ILE A 27 -13.85 -38.12 -2.27
C ILE A 27 -12.75 -37.50 -1.40
N ILE A 28 -12.00 -38.33 -0.68
CA ILE A 28 -10.95 -37.88 0.24
C ILE A 28 -9.72 -37.37 -0.51
N ASN A 29 -9.24 -38.11 -1.52
CA ASN A 29 -7.93 -37.84 -2.13
C ASN A 29 -7.98 -36.97 -3.39
N THR A 30 -9.14 -36.76 -4.00
CA THR A 30 -9.23 -36.07 -5.31
C THR A 30 -10.14 -34.86 -5.34
N PHE A 31 -11.19 -34.80 -4.52
CA PHE A 31 -12.12 -33.67 -4.56
C PHE A 31 -11.61 -32.43 -3.81
N TYR A 32 -10.72 -32.63 -2.83
CA TYR A 32 -10.15 -31.54 -2.05
C TYR A 32 -8.63 -31.49 -2.18
N SER A 33 -8.12 -30.39 -2.74
CA SER A 33 -6.69 -30.09 -2.75
C SER A 33 -6.18 -29.51 -1.42
N ASN A 34 -7.09 -28.92 -0.64
CA ASN A 34 -6.78 -28.30 0.64
C ASN A 34 -7.52 -29.02 1.77
N LYS A 35 -6.76 -29.67 2.65
CA LYS A 35 -7.30 -30.50 3.72
C LYS A 35 -7.94 -29.71 4.85
N GLU A 36 -7.67 -28.40 4.94
CA GLU A 36 -8.20 -27.54 6.02
C GLU A 36 -9.72 -27.32 5.93
N ILE A 37 -10.31 -27.73 4.80
CA ILE A 37 -11.74 -27.68 4.53
C ILE A 37 -12.56 -28.56 5.47
N PHE A 38 -11.99 -29.64 6.03
CA PHE A 38 -12.77 -30.56 6.89
C PHE A 38 -13.43 -29.82 8.08
N LEU A 39 -12.72 -28.89 8.73
CA LEU A 39 -13.26 -28.12 9.86
C LEU A 39 -14.34 -27.13 9.40
N ARG A 40 -14.21 -26.56 8.19
CA ARG A 40 -15.28 -25.76 7.57
C ARG A 40 -16.54 -26.60 7.36
N GLU A 41 -16.42 -27.81 6.83
CA GLU A 41 -17.57 -28.69 6.57
C GLU A 41 -18.24 -29.10 7.89
N LEU A 42 -17.46 -29.48 8.90
CA LEU A 42 -17.99 -29.86 10.21
C LEU A 42 -18.70 -28.69 10.92
N ILE A 43 -18.11 -27.49 10.90
CA ILE A 43 -18.75 -26.29 11.48
C ILE A 43 -20.01 -25.90 10.68
N SER A 44 -20.00 -26.04 9.35
CA SER A 44 -21.19 -25.81 8.52
C SER A 44 -22.32 -26.76 8.90
N ASN A 45 -22.03 -28.07 9.04
CA ASN A 45 -23.02 -29.07 9.46
C ASN A 45 -23.56 -28.80 10.88
N ALA A 46 -22.69 -28.38 11.80
CA ALA A 46 -23.10 -27.99 13.15
C ALA A 46 -24.00 -26.73 13.14
N SER A 47 -23.67 -25.73 12.31
CA SER A 47 -24.51 -24.54 12.12
C SER A 47 -25.89 -24.91 11.57
N ASP A 48 -25.97 -25.82 10.59
CA ASP A 48 -27.24 -26.30 10.05
C ASP A 48 -28.09 -27.02 11.11
N ALA A 49 -27.45 -27.78 12.01
CA ALA A 49 -28.14 -28.43 13.12
C ALA A 49 -28.70 -27.42 14.13
N LEU A 50 -27.99 -26.32 14.37
CA LEU A 50 -28.42 -25.20 15.21
C LEU A 50 -29.58 -24.42 14.56
N ASP A 51 -29.53 -24.18 13.25
CA ASP A 51 -30.63 -23.55 12.52
C ASP A 51 -31.91 -24.40 12.55
N LYS A 52 -31.78 -25.74 12.46
CA LYS A 52 -32.93 -26.66 12.57
C LYS A 52 -33.60 -26.58 13.93
N ILE A 53 -32.85 -26.68 15.03
CA ILE A 53 -33.46 -26.60 16.38
C ILE A 53 -34.03 -25.21 16.65
N ARG A 54 -33.36 -24.15 16.17
CA ARG A 54 -33.88 -22.79 16.25
C ARG A 54 -35.21 -22.66 15.51
N TYR A 55 -35.31 -23.17 14.28
CA TYR A 55 -36.54 -23.16 13.51
C TYR A 55 -37.67 -23.93 14.20
N GLU A 56 -37.40 -25.14 14.71
CA GLU A 56 -38.41 -25.90 15.47
C GLU A 56 -38.86 -25.15 16.73
N SER A 57 -37.94 -24.49 17.43
CA SER A 57 -38.26 -23.74 18.65
C SER A 57 -39.18 -22.53 18.43
N LEU A 58 -39.22 -21.98 17.20
CA LEU A 58 -40.18 -20.94 16.82
C LEU A 58 -41.63 -21.46 16.86
N THR A 59 -41.80 -22.77 16.60
CA THR A 59 -43.11 -23.44 16.60
C THR A 59 -43.42 -24.14 17.93
N ASP A 60 -42.42 -24.70 18.60
CA ASP A 60 -42.54 -25.38 19.89
C ASP A 60 -41.36 -25.00 20.81
N PRO A 61 -41.54 -24.01 21.70
CA PRO A 61 -40.49 -23.55 22.61
C PRO A 61 -39.96 -24.62 23.58
N THR A 62 -40.72 -25.69 23.84
CA THR A 62 -40.32 -26.76 24.78
C THR A 62 -39.13 -27.57 24.25
N LYS A 63 -38.85 -27.50 22.94
CA LYS A 63 -37.67 -28.12 22.31
C LYS A 63 -36.33 -27.60 22.86
N LEU A 64 -36.32 -26.41 23.45
CA LEU A 64 -35.12 -25.81 24.07
C LEU A 64 -35.03 -26.04 25.59
N ASP A 65 -35.94 -26.81 26.20
CA ASP A 65 -35.94 -27.02 27.66
C ASP A 65 -34.69 -27.80 28.14
N ASN A 66 -34.12 -28.64 27.28
CA ASN A 66 -32.92 -29.43 27.56
C ASN A 66 -31.60 -28.70 27.24
N GLY A 67 -31.66 -27.48 26.71
CA GLY A 67 -30.48 -26.70 26.31
C GLY A 67 -30.88 -25.44 25.56
N LYS A 68 -30.78 -24.27 26.23
CA LYS A 68 -31.18 -22.97 25.66
C LYS A 68 -30.06 -22.25 24.93
N GLU A 69 -28.82 -22.68 25.13
CA GLU A 69 -27.64 -22.06 24.54
C GLU A 69 -27.31 -22.74 23.22
N LEU A 70 -27.33 -21.98 22.11
CA LEU A 70 -27.00 -22.45 20.77
C LEU A 70 -25.58 -21.99 20.39
N LYS A 71 -24.64 -22.92 20.38
CA LYS A 71 -23.20 -22.71 20.13
C LYS A 71 -22.51 -23.95 19.57
N ILE A 72 -21.28 -23.74 19.10
CA ILE A 72 -20.36 -24.77 18.61
C ILE A 72 -19.06 -24.68 19.42
N ASP A 73 -18.66 -25.76 20.08
CA ASP A 73 -17.46 -25.81 20.90
C ASP A 73 -16.41 -26.73 20.25
N ILE A 74 -15.17 -26.26 20.16
CA ILE A 74 -14.03 -27.00 19.60
C ILE A 74 -13.05 -27.29 20.74
N ILE A 75 -12.73 -28.57 20.94
CA ILE A 75 -11.86 -29.04 22.03
C ILE A 75 -10.74 -29.91 21.42
N PRO A 76 -9.54 -29.36 21.20
CA PRO A 76 -8.37 -30.14 20.82
C PRO A 76 -7.84 -30.94 22.02
N ASN A 77 -7.55 -32.23 21.83
CA ASN A 77 -6.86 -33.07 22.80
C ASN A 77 -5.53 -33.55 22.20
N VAL A 78 -4.43 -32.93 22.63
CA VAL A 78 -3.08 -33.21 22.12
C VAL A 78 -2.59 -34.60 22.54
N GLU A 79 -2.96 -35.05 23.74
CA GLU A 79 -2.50 -36.33 24.29
C GLU A 79 -3.08 -37.51 23.52
N GLU A 80 -4.38 -37.46 23.22
CA GLU A 80 -5.07 -38.49 22.44
C GLU A 80 -4.97 -38.27 20.92
N ARG A 81 -4.43 -37.12 20.50
CA ARG A 81 -4.41 -36.66 19.10
C ARG A 81 -5.82 -36.62 18.48
N THR A 82 -6.80 -36.23 19.28
CA THR A 82 -8.20 -36.13 18.86
C THR A 82 -8.64 -34.67 18.83
N LEU A 83 -9.65 -34.37 18.01
CA LEU A 83 -10.32 -33.07 17.97
C LEU A 83 -11.81 -33.32 18.19
N THR A 84 -12.36 -32.82 19.28
CA THR A 84 -13.78 -32.95 19.60
C THR A 84 -14.52 -31.69 19.16
N LEU A 85 -15.56 -31.86 18.34
CA LEU A 85 -16.50 -30.80 17.99
C LEU A 85 -17.82 -31.11 18.70
N ILE A 86 -18.32 -30.17 19.49
CA ILE A 86 -19.61 -30.27 20.18
C ILE A 86 -20.54 -29.24 19.57
N ASP A 87 -21.62 -29.69 18.92
CA ASP A 87 -22.74 -28.84 18.55
C ASP A 87 -23.89 -29.02 19.53
N THR A 88 -24.61 -27.93 19.79
CA THR A 88 -25.83 -27.92 20.63
C THR A 88 -27.10 -27.96 19.76
N GLY A 89 -26.99 -28.50 18.55
CA GLY A 89 -28.07 -28.57 17.57
C GLY A 89 -29.11 -29.64 17.88
N ILE A 90 -29.99 -29.88 16.91
CA ILE A 90 -31.12 -30.83 17.05
C ILE A 90 -30.69 -32.30 17.29
N GLY A 91 -29.44 -32.64 16.98
CA GLY A 91 -28.92 -34.01 17.05
C GLY A 91 -29.52 -34.93 15.99
N MET A 92 -29.23 -36.23 16.11
CA MET A 92 -29.72 -37.26 15.19
C MET A 92 -30.28 -38.45 15.97
N THR A 93 -31.38 -39.04 15.49
CA THR A 93 -31.87 -40.30 16.04
C THR A 93 -31.04 -41.47 15.51
N LYS A 94 -31.19 -42.65 16.13
CA LYS A 94 -30.55 -43.88 15.64
C LYS A 94 -30.87 -44.18 14.16
N ALA A 95 -32.08 -43.85 13.71
CA ALA A 95 -32.48 -44.05 12.32
C ALA A 95 -31.79 -43.03 11.38
N ASP A 96 -31.67 -41.78 11.81
CA ASP A 96 -30.99 -40.74 11.04
C ASP A 96 -29.50 -41.04 10.87
N LEU A 97 -28.84 -41.55 11.92
CA LEU A 97 -27.44 -41.98 11.85
C LEU A 97 -27.22 -43.07 10.79
N ILE A 98 -28.13 -44.04 10.72
CA ILE A 98 -28.04 -45.15 9.76
C ILE A 98 -28.32 -44.69 8.33
N ASN A 99 -29.23 -43.74 8.15
CA ASN A 99 -29.67 -43.30 6.83
C ASN A 99 -28.82 -42.18 6.24
N ASN A 100 -28.19 -41.34 7.08
CA ASN A 100 -27.59 -40.06 6.65
C ASN A 100 -26.07 -39.98 6.85
N LEU A 101 -25.44 -40.83 7.67
CA LEU A 101 -24.00 -40.72 7.97
C LEU A 101 -23.17 -41.81 7.26
N GLY A 102 -22.13 -41.38 6.53
CA GLY A 102 -21.06 -42.23 5.98
C GLY A 102 -19.71 -41.93 6.67
N THR A 103 -18.77 -42.88 6.60
CA THR A 103 -17.49 -42.87 7.34
C THR A 103 -16.49 -41.85 6.76
N ILE A 104 -15.74 -41.17 7.64
CA ILE A 104 -14.65 -40.22 7.29
C ILE A 104 -13.36 -40.65 8.03
N GLU A 105 -12.19 -40.45 7.40
CA GLU A 105 -10.85 -40.82 7.93
C GLU A 105 -10.12 -39.67 8.66
N ASP A 106 -9.15 -40.06 9.50
CA ASP A 106 -8.39 -39.24 10.46
C ASP A 106 -7.55 -38.09 9.85
N GLN A 107 -7.57 -36.93 10.51
CA GLN A 107 -6.76 -35.74 10.18
C GLN A 107 -6.01 -35.24 11.43
N THR A 108 -4.84 -35.81 11.72
CA THR A 108 -4.07 -35.61 12.96
C THR A 108 -3.27 -34.30 13.04
N GLU A 109 -3.31 -33.43 12.02
CA GLU A 109 -2.56 -32.16 11.98
C GLU A 109 -3.33 -30.94 12.52
N TYR A 110 -4.61 -31.10 12.93
CA TYR A 110 -5.49 -29.99 13.34
C TYR A 110 -5.73 -29.89 14.86
N VAL A 111 -4.86 -30.49 15.66
CA VAL A 111 -4.91 -30.42 17.13
C VAL A 111 -4.18 -29.16 17.63
N GLU A 112 -3.42 -28.47 16.77
CA GLU A 112 -2.73 -27.23 17.12
C GLU A 112 -3.68 -26.02 17.16
N GLU A 113 -3.69 -25.30 18.28
CA GLU A 113 -4.51 -24.10 18.53
C GLU A 113 -4.42 -23.07 17.40
N LYS A 114 -3.20 -22.72 16.97
CA LYS A 114 -2.96 -21.71 15.93
C LYS A 114 -3.63 -22.12 14.62
N ARG A 115 -3.55 -23.41 14.25
CA ARG A 115 -4.10 -23.93 13.01
C ARG A 115 -5.63 -23.92 13.04
N VAL A 116 -6.23 -24.31 14.17
CA VAL A 116 -7.69 -24.23 14.37
C VAL A 116 -8.17 -22.77 14.26
N LYS A 117 -7.50 -21.83 14.94
CA LYS A 117 -7.82 -20.39 14.86
C LYS A 117 -7.74 -19.84 13.44
N GLU A 118 -6.70 -20.19 12.68
CA GLU A 118 -6.54 -19.76 11.28
C GLU A 118 -7.68 -20.28 10.39
N VAL A 119 -8.02 -21.56 10.51
CA VAL A 119 -9.06 -22.20 9.70
C VAL A 119 -10.44 -21.63 10.01
N VAL A 120 -10.77 -21.47 11.30
CA VAL A 120 -12.03 -20.85 11.73
C VAL A 120 -12.11 -19.39 11.28
N LYS A 121 -11.04 -18.60 11.45
CA LYS A 121 -10.99 -17.19 11.00
C LYS A 121 -11.14 -17.07 9.48
N LYS A 122 -10.65 -18.04 8.71
CA LYS A 122 -10.71 -18.02 7.25
C LYS A 122 -12.05 -18.48 6.70
N HIS A 123 -12.70 -19.45 7.34
CA HIS A 123 -13.83 -20.17 6.75
C HIS A 123 -15.15 -20.04 7.51
N SER A 124 -15.11 -19.73 8.80
CA SER A 124 -16.29 -19.75 9.68
C SER A 124 -16.48 -18.46 10.47
N GLN A 125 -15.79 -17.38 10.11
CA GLN A 125 -15.83 -16.09 10.81
C GLN A 125 -17.23 -15.48 10.92
N PHE A 126 -18.12 -15.75 9.97
CA PHE A 126 -19.45 -15.12 9.90
C PHE A 126 -20.61 -16.10 10.16
N ILE A 127 -20.32 -17.27 10.74
CA ILE A 127 -21.35 -18.17 11.24
C ILE A 127 -22.15 -17.44 12.32
N GLY A 128 -23.49 -17.54 12.25
CA GLY A 128 -24.40 -16.79 13.10
C GLY A 128 -24.45 -17.24 14.57
N TYR A 129 -23.83 -18.37 14.89
CA TYR A 129 -23.74 -18.96 16.23
C TYR A 129 -22.32 -18.82 16.79
N PRO A 130 -22.15 -18.60 18.11
CA PRO A 130 -20.83 -18.52 18.74
C PRO A 130 -20.03 -19.81 18.52
N ILE A 131 -18.77 -19.64 18.09
CA ILE A 131 -17.78 -20.72 17.96
C ILE A 131 -16.74 -20.49 19.05
N THR A 132 -16.65 -21.42 20.01
CA THR A 132 -15.67 -21.34 21.10
C THR A 132 -14.56 -22.37 20.91
N LEU A 133 -13.34 -21.98 21.28
CA LEU A 133 -12.18 -22.88 21.32
C LEU A 133 -11.71 -23.02 22.77
N PHE A 134 -11.60 -24.26 23.23
CA PHE A 134 -11.09 -24.60 24.55
C PHE A 134 -9.57 -24.74 24.44
N VAL A 135 -8.84 -23.82 25.08
CA VAL A 135 -7.38 -23.79 25.03
C VAL A 135 -6.83 -23.99 26.43
N GLU A 136 -5.90 -24.92 26.60
CA GLU A 136 -5.15 -25.07 27.83
C GLU A 136 -4.08 -23.96 27.93
N LYS A 137 -4.17 -23.13 28.98
CA LYS A 137 -3.22 -22.04 29.24
C LYS A 137 -2.59 -22.19 30.63
N GLU A 138 -1.37 -21.68 30.78
CA GLU A 138 -0.67 -21.63 32.07
C GLU A 138 -0.79 -20.23 32.68
N ARG A 139 -1.10 -20.13 33.98
CA ARG A 139 -0.95 -18.90 34.76
C ARG A 139 -0.11 -19.12 36.01
N GLU A 140 0.66 -18.12 36.40
CA GLU A 140 1.36 -18.12 37.70
C GLU A 140 0.37 -17.76 38.81
N LYS A 141 0.15 -18.70 39.75
CA LYS A 141 -0.63 -18.47 40.96
C LYS A 141 0.31 -18.44 42.16
N GLU A 142 0.21 -17.40 42.97
CA GLU A 142 0.89 -17.34 44.27
C GLU A 142 0.03 -18.06 45.30
N ILE A 143 0.52 -19.19 45.80
CA ILE A 143 -0.11 -19.95 46.87
C ILE A 143 0.77 -19.96 48.11
N SER A 144 0.16 -20.18 49.28
CA SER A 144 0.90 -20.28 50.55
C SER A 144 1.64 -21.61 50.66
N ASP A 145 2.75 -21.66 51.40
CA ASP A 145 3.54 -22.90 51.57
C ASP A 145 2.67 -24.12 51.99
N ASP A 146 1.66 -23.92 52.85
CA ASP A 146 0.72 -24.97 53.28
C ASP A 146 -0.10 -25.58 52.11
N GLU A 147 -0.47 -24.76 51.11
CA GLU A 147 -1.22 -25.21 49.93
C GLU A 147 -0.30 -25.81 48.86
N ALA A 148 0.97 -25.38 48.83
CA ALA A 148 1.98 -25.92 47.92
C ALA A 148 2.41 -27.33 48.33
N GLU A 149 2.57 -27.59 49.63
CA GLU A 149 2.85 -28.93 50.16
C GLU A 149 1.69 -29.91 49.90
N GLU A 150 0.43 -29.45 49.94
CA GLU A 150 -0.73 -30.27 49.59
C GLU A 150 -0.81 -30.64 48.09
N GLU A 151 -0.36 -29.77 47.18
CA GLU A 151 -0.27 -30.10 45.75
C GLU A 151 0.92 -31.01 45.44
N GLU A 152 2.10 -30.76 46.03
CA GLU A 152 3.27 -31.65 45.91
C GLU A 152 2.95 -33.07 46.48
N GLU A 153 2.19 -33.17 47.57
CA GLU A 153 1.70 -34.47 48.08
C GLU A 153 0.70 -35.16 47.13
N LYS A 154 -0.12 -34.41 46.38
CA LYS A 154 -1.07 -34.97 45.41
C LYS A 154 -0.37 -35.49 44.17
N GLU A 155 0.65 -34.79 43.68
CA GLU A 155 1.52 -35.27 42.59
C GLU A 155 2.33 -36.49 43.03
N GLY A 156 2.92 -36.47 44.24
CA GLY A 156 3.65 -37.61 44.79
C GLY A 156 2.78 -38.87 44.99
N LYS A 157 1.52 -38.71 45.43
CA LYS A 157 0.55 -39.83 45.54
C LYS A 157 0.06 -40.35 44.18
N ALA A 158 0.15 -39.55 43.12
CA ALA A 158 -0.15 -39.97 41.75
C ALA A 158 1.01 -40.80 41.16
N GLU A 159 2.26 -40.42 41.44
CA GLU A 159 3.46 -41.18 41.07
C GLU A 159 3.61 -42.50 41.86
N GLU A 160 3.32 -42.51 43.17
CA GLU A 160 3.39 -43.74 43.99
C GLU A 160 2.38 -44.82 43.56
N LYS A 161 1.26 -44.43 42.92
CA LYS A 161 0.31 -45.38 42.33
C LYS A 161 0.78 -46.01 41.02
N ALA A 162 1.79 -45.42 40.36
CA ALA A 162 2.33 -45.93 39.10
C ALA A 162 3.45 -46.97 39.30
N GLU A 163 4.12 -47.01 40.46
CA GLU A 163 5.29 -47.89 40.70
C GLU A 163 5.04 -49.16 41.54
N ALA A 164 3.79 -49.49 41.88
CA ALA A 164 3.47 -50.66 42.72
C ALA A 164 3.40 -52.02 41.96
N GLU A 165 4.26 -52.27 40.98
CA GLU A 165 4.57 -53.60 40.41
C GLU A 165 6.10 -53.78 40.22
N ASP A 166 6.85 -54.03 41.30
CA ASP A 166 7.80 -55.17 41.50
C ASP A 166 8.65 -54.95 42.78
N LYS A 167 8.99 -56.04 43.48
CA LYS A 167 9.56 -56.15 44.86
C LYS A 167 11.08 -55.84 44.98
N PRO A 168 11.76 -55.90 46.18
CA PRO A 168 11.32 -55.96 47.60
C PRO A 168 12.03 -54.99 48.60
N LYS A 169 11.49 -54.92 49.83
CA LYS A 169 11.98 -54.21 51.04
C LYS A 169 13.36 -54.65 51.58
N ILE A 170 14.13 -53.69 52.09
CA ILE A 170 15.16 -53.86 53.15
C ILE A 170 15.03 -52.69 54.16
N GLU A 171 14.89 -53.01 55.45
CA GLU A 171 15.03 -52.10 56.60
C GLU A 171 16.43 -52.29 57.21
N ASP A 172 17.12 -51.20 57.62
CA ASP A 172 17.49 -51.01 59.04
C ASP A 172 18.16 -49.65 59.37
N VAL A 173 17.58 -49.03 60.41
CA VAL A 173 18.04 -48.13 61.50
C VAL A 173 19.16 -47.07 61.30
N GLY A 174 18.76 -45.79 61.45
CA GLY A 174 19.12 -44.95 62.61
C GLY A 174 20.29 -43.95 62.51
N SER A 175 19.99 -42.66 62.65
CA SER A 175 20.49 -41.84 63.78
C SER A 175 19.70 -40.53 63.93
N ASP A 176 19.25 -40.26 65.16
CA ASP A 176 18.81 -38.96 65.66
C ASP A 176 19.88 -37.89 65.49
N ASP A 177 19.46 -36.63 65.33
CA ASP A 177 19.97 -35.52 66.13
C ASP A 177 19.00 -34.31 66.02
N GLU A 178 18.41 -33.95 67.18
CA GLU A 178 17.70 -32.69 67.41
C GLU A 178 18.70 -31.52 67.55
N GLU A 179 18.35 -30.32 67.08
CA GLU A 179 18.27 -29.11 67.94
C GLU A 179 17.86 -27.84 67.16
N ASP A 180 16.68 -27.33 67.55
CA ASP A 180 16.30 -25.94 67.85
C ASP A 180 16.98 -24.74 67.12
N SER A 181 16.17 -23.90 66.46
CA SER A 181 15.97 -22.50 66.90
C SER A 181 14.95 -21.72 66.06
N LYS A 182 14.04 -21.07 66.78
CA LYS A 182 13.02 -20.12 66.34
C LYS A 182 13.60 -18.88 65.66
N ASP A 183 13.00 -18.43 64.54
CA ASP A 183 12.59 -17.02 64.39
C ASP A 183 11.70 -16.75 63.14
N LYS A 184 10.59 -16.02 63.39
CA LYS A 184 9.83 -15.11 62.50
C LYS A 184 8.87 -15.67 61.42
N ASP A 185 7.60 -15.61 61.78
CA ASP A 185 6.42 -15.46 60.91
C ASP A 185 6.63 -14.39 59.82
N LYS A 186 6.91 -14.87 58.61
CA LYS A 186 6.44 -14.28 57.33
C LYS A 186 6.21 -15.47 56.40
N LYS A 187 4.94 -15.87 56.22
CA LYS A 187 4.54 -16.84 55.19
C LYS A 187 5.21 -16.46 53.87
N LYS A 188 6.13 -17.30 53.39
CA LYS A 188 6.66 -17.19 52.02
C LYS A 188 5.58 -17.74 51.10
N THR A 189 5.34 -17.04 49.99
CA THR A 189 4.45 -17.49 48.92
C THR A 189 5.31 -18.13 47.83
N LYS A 190 4.90 -19.32 47.36
CA LYS A 190 5.50 -19.99 46.19
C LYS A 190 4.64 -19.70 44.96
N LYS A 191 5.29 -19.55 43.81
CA LYS A 191 4.62 -19.40 42.52
C LYS A 191 4.52 -20.76 41.83
N ILE A 192 3.31 -21.27 41.66
CA ILE A 192 3.04 -22.50 40.92
C ILE A 192 2.37 -22.15 39.59
N LYS A 193 2.70 -22.92 38.54
CA LYS A 193 2.05 -22.83 37.23
C LYS A 193 0.76 -23.64 37.26
N GLU A 194 -0.38 -22.95 37.33
CA GLU A 194 -1.70 -23.58 37.26
C GLU A 194 -2.15 -23.63 35.78
N LYS A 195 -2.42 -24.84 35.28
CA LYS A 195 -3.07 -25.05 33.98
C LYS A 195 -4.57 -24.80 34.13
N TYR A 196 -5.14 -23.94 33.29
CA TYR A 196 -6.58 -23.69 33.23
C TYR A 196 -7.06 -23.73 31.78
N ILE A 197 -8.33 -24.05 31.59
CA ILE A 197 -8.97 -24.05 30.28
C ILE A 197 -9.60 -22.68 30.05
N ASP A 198 -9.14 -21.98 29.03
CA ASP A 198 -9.71 -20.72 28.57
C ASP A 198 -10.69 -20.97 27.43
N GLN A 199 -11.84 -20.29 27.47
CA GLN A 199 -12.88 -20.37 26.44
C GLN A 199 -12.83 -19.11 25.58
N GLU A 200 -12.24 -19.24 24.39
CA GLU A 200 -12.13 -18.13 23.47
C GLU A 200 -13.20 -18.18 22.37
N GLU A 201 -14.08 -17.18 22.32
CA GLU A 201 -14.98 -16.99 21.18
C GLU A 201 -14.22 -16.50 19.95
N LEU A 202 -14.23 -17.28 18.88
CA LEU A 202 -13.42 -17.05 17.68
C LEU A 202 -14.10 -16.12 16.65
N ASN A 203 -15.43 -16.06 16.63
CA ASN A 203 -16.23 -15.35 15.61
C ASN A 203 -16.98 -14.12 16.17
N LYS A 204 -16.31 -13.30 17.00
CA LYS A 204 -16.89 -12.08 17.58
C LYS A 204 -17.34 -11.05 16.53
N THR A 205 -16.76 -11.09 15.33
CA THR A 205 -17.08 -10.18 14.22
C THR A 205 -18.39 -10.59 13.56
N LYS A 206 -19.46 -9.84 13.80
CA LYS A 206 -20.77 -10.13 13.20
C LYS A 206 -20.88 -9.60 11.76
N PRO A 207 -21.58 -10.32 10.86
CA PRO A 207 -21.77 -9.87 9.49
C PRO A 207 -22.72 -8.67 9.42
N ILE A 208 -22.18 -7.48 9.15
CA ILE A 208 -22.97 -6.25 9.11
C ILE A 208 -23.93 -6.17 7.92
N TRP A 209 -23.65 -6.85 6.80
CA TRP A 209 -24.48 -6.84 5.59
C TRP A 209 -25.81 -7.59 5.74
N THR A 210 -26.01 -8.30 6.86
CA THR A 210 -27.28 -8.96 7.19
C THR A 210 -28.27 -8.05 7.89
N ARG A 211 -27.82 -6.86 8.32
CA ARG A 211 -28.62 -5.81 8.96
C ARG A 211 -29.10 -4.82 7.91
N ASN A 212 -30.13 -4.05 8.26
CA ASN A 212 -30.59 -2.93 7.46
C ASN A 212 -29.50 -1.83 7.41
N PRO A 213 -29.11 -1.31 6.23
CA PRO A 213 -28.11 -0.26 6.11
C PRO A 213 -28.39 1.00 6.95
N ASP A 214 -29.65 1.37 7.14
CA ASP A 214 -30.03 2.56 7.93
C ASP A 214 -29.76 2.40 9.43
N ASP A 215 -29.64 1.16 9.91
CA ASP A 215 -29.39 0.83 11.32
C ASP A 215 -27.91 0.58 11.62
N ILE A 216 -27.01 0.88 10.67
CA ILE A 216 -25.56 0.68 10.79
C ILE A 216 -24.88 2.05 10.94
N THR A 217 -24.24 2.26 12.09
CA THR A 217 -23.47 3.46 12.37
C THR A 217 -22.09 3.42 11.68
N MET A 218 -21.48 4.60 11.51
CA MET A 218 -20.12 4.68 10.94
C MET A 218 -19.08 4.07 11.89
N GLU A 219 -19.31 4.13 13.21
CA GLU A 219 -18.46 3.44 14.18
C GLU A 219 -18.51 1.92 13.99
N GLU A 220 -19.70 1.32 13.87
CA GLU A 220 -19.86 -0.13 13.64
C GLU A 220 -19.24 -0.56 12.30
N TYR A 221 -19.39 0.25 11.25
CA TYR A 221 -18.76 -0.01 9.95
C TYR A 221 -17.23 0.07 10.04
N GLY A 222 -16.72 1.07 10.76
CA GLY A 222 -15.29 1.25 11.01
C GLY A 222 -14.68 0.09 11.81
N GLU A 223 -15.33 -0.35 12.88
CA GLU A 223 -14.91 -1.52 13.67
C GLU A 223 -14.92 -2.80 12.83
N PHE A 224 -15.95 -3.00 12.00
CA PHE A 224 -16.01 -4.12 11.06
C PHE A 224 -14.86 -4.08 10.04
N TYR A 225 -14.56 -2.91 9.46
CA TYR A 225 -13.45 -2.71 8.54
C TYR A 225 -12.10 -3.02 9.20
N LYS A 226 -11.84 -2.48 10.40
CA LYS A 226 -10.61 -2.72 11.17
C LYS A 226 -10.46 -4.20 11.51
N SER A 227 -11.55 -4.87 11.89
CA SER A 227 -11.56 -6.32 12.18
C SER A 227 -11.28 -7.19 10.94
N LEU A 228 -11.77 -6.79 9.76
CA LEU A 228 -11.58 -7.53 8.50
C LEU A 228 -10.17 -7.34 7.94
N THR A 229 -9.66 -6.12 7.97
CA THR A 229 -8.39 -5.74 7.30
C THR A 229 -7.18 -5.79 8.22
N ASN A 230 -7.39 -5.84 9.54
CA ASN A 230 -6.38 -5.57 10.58
C ASN A 230 -5.71 -4.20 10.43
N ASP A 231 -6.37 -3.25 9.76
CA ASP A 231 -5.94 -1.86 9.67
C ASP A 231 -6.33 -1.12 10.96
N TRP A 232 -5.44 -0.25 11.44
CA TRP A 232 -5.61 0.51 12.69
C TRP A 232 -5.67 2.03 12.45
N GLU A 233 -5.52 2.49 11.20
CA GLU A 233 -5.54 3.92 10.86
C GLU A 233 -6.92 4.40 10.36
N ASP A 234 -7.26 5.63 10.73
CA ASP A 234 -8.34 6.39 10.08
C ASP A 234 -7.76 7.18 8.89
N HIS A 235 -8.53 7.41 7.84
CA HIS A 235 -8.03 7.98 6.56
C HIS A 235 -7.34 9.36 6.73
N LEU A 236 -6.19 9.56 6.07
CA LEU A 236 -5.42 10.82 6.13
C LEU A 236 -6.23 12.03 5.64
N ALA A 237 -6.34 13.06 6.49
CA ALA A 237 -6.94 14.34 6.14
C ALA A 237 -5.87 15.38 5.75
N VAL A 238 -5.58 15.49 4.45
CA VAL A 238 -4.98 16.69 3.88
C VAL A 238 -6.12 17.59 3.37
N LYS A 239 -5.98 18.92 3.47
CA LYS A 239 -6.94 19.86 2.86
C LYS A 239 -6.82 19.81 1.33
N LEU A 240 -7.45 18.81 0.74
CA LEU A 240 -7.56 18.61 -0.71
C LEU A 240 -8.69 19.49 -1.26
N THR A 241 -8.60 19.84 -2.54
CA THR A 241 -9.71 20.47 -3.29
C THR A 241 -10.00 19.61 -4.52
N SER A 242 -11.26 19.50 -4.90
CA SER A 242 -11.63 18.74 -6.10
C SER A 242 -11.58 19.60 -7.36
N LEU A 243 -11.52 18.95 -8.53
CA LEU A 243 -11.67 19.66 -9.81
C LEU A 243 -13.04 20.35 -9.92
N THR A 244 -14.10 19.74 -9.41
CA THR A 244 -15.43 20.34 -9.37
C THR A 244 -15.43 21.64 -8.57
N GLU A 245 -14.77 21.67 -7.42
CA GLU A 245 -14.61 22.89 -6.63
C GLU A 245 -13.76 23.94 -7.35
N TYR A 246 -12.71 23.53 -8.07
CA TYR A 246 -11.91 24.44 -8.91
C TYR A 246 -12.79 25.13 -9.96
N LEU A 247 -13.70 24.39 -10.63
CA LEU A 247 -14.61 24.96 -11.62
C LEU A 247 -15.48 26.08 -11.05
N THR A 248 -15.95 25.95 -9.80
CA THR A 248 -16.75 26.99 -9.14
C THR A 248 -15.98 28.29 -8.87
N ARG A 249 -14.64 28.22 -8.84
CA ARG A 249 -13.74 29.37 -8.59
C ARG A 249 -13.08 29.91 -9.85
N MET A 250 -13.34 29.29 -11.01
CA MET A 250 -12.85 29.80 -12.29
C MET A 250 -13.39 31.21 -12.55
N LYS A 251 -12.55 32.06 -13.12
CA LYS A 251 -12.96 33.39 -13.58
C LYS A 251 -13.81 33.27 -14.85
N ASP A 252 -14.69 34.23 -15.10
CA ASP A 252 -15.56 34.23 -16.30
C ASP A 252 -14.77 34.24 -17.62
N ASN A 253 -13.59 34.87 -17.63
CA ASN A 253 -12.69 34.91 -18.78
C ASN A 253 -11.77 33.69 -18.89
N GLN A 254 -11.87 32.73 -17.97
CA GLN A 254 -11.02 31.54 -17.92
C GLN A 254 -11.66 30.37 -18.69
N LYS A 255 -10.99 29.94 -19.76
CA LYS A 255 -11.46 28.84 -20.62
C LYS A 255 -10.92 27.46 -20.24
N SER A 256 -9.83 27.42 -19.48
CA SER A 256 -9.07 26.19 -19.22
C SER A 256 -8.66 26.08 -17.75
N ILE A 257 -8.45 24.84 -17.31
CA ILE A 257 -7.91 24.50 -15.99
C ILE A 257 -6.38 24.57 -16.08
N TYR A 258 -5.74 25.38 -15.25
CA TYR A 258 -4.29 25.52 -15.24
C TYR A 258 -3.68 24.60 -14.20
N TYR A 259 -2.66 23.85 -14.58
CA TYR A 259 -1.93 22.97 -13.67
C TYR A 259 -0.42 23.02 -13.90
N ILE A 260 0.33 22.61 -12.89
CA ILE A 260 1.78 22.40 -12.95
C ILE A 260 2.12 21.10 -12.23
N THR A 261 2.98 20.31 -12.87
CA THR A 261 3.56 19.09 -12.30
C THR A 261 4.99 19.36 -11.82
N GLY A 262 5.42 18.68 -10.75
CA GLY A 262 6.79 18.77 -10.24
C GLY A 262 7.08 17.79 -9.11
N GLU A 263 8.23 17.96 -8.47
CA GLU A 263 8.70 17.04 -7.41
C GLU A 263 8.09 17.34 -6.04
N SER A 264 7.80 18.62 -5.78
CA SER A 264 7.27 19.06 -4.49
C SER A 264 6.40 20.29 -4.65
N LYS A 265 5.49 20.48 -3.69
CA LYS A 265 4.62 21.66 -3.65
C LYS A 265 5.42 22.95 -3.63
N ASP A 266 6.50 23.02 -2.85
CA ASP A 266 7.32 24.22 -2.72
C ASP A 266 8.07 24.55 -4.01
N GLN A 267 8.53 23.53 -4.75
CA GLN A 267 9.18 23.73 -6.05
C GLN A 267 8.22 24.34 -7.06
N VAL A 268 7.05 23.74 -7.24
CA VAL A 268 6.07 24.23 -8.23
C VAL A 268 5.43 25.55 -7.79
N ALA A 269 5.28 25.77 -6.48
CA ALA A 269 4.73 27.01 -5.95
C ALA A 269 5.70 28.20 -6.12
N ASN A 270 7.00 27.98 -6.21
CA ASN A 270 7.97 29.04 -6.46
C ASN A 270 8.48 29.06 -7.92
N SER A 271 7.81 28.31 -8.80
CA SER A 271 8.20 28.23 -10.21
C SER A 271 7.88 29.52 -10.97
N ALA A 272 8.78 29.89 -11.90
CA ALA A 272 8.56 31.02 -12.81
C ALA A 272 7.28 30.83 -13.67
N PHE A 273 6.86 29.58 -13.93
CA PHE A 273 5.68 29.29 -14.75
C PHE A 273 4.36 29.74 -14.12
N VAL A 274 4.30 29.88 -12.79
CA VAL A 274 3.06 30.25 -12.09
C VAL A 274 2.97 31.74 -11.74
N GLU A 275 4.05 32.50 -11.93
CA GLU A 275 4.12 33.91 -11.51
C GLU A 275 3.06 34.79 -12.19
N ARG A 276 3.01 34.79 -13.53
CA ARG A 276 2.04 35.59 -14.27
C ARG A 276 0.63 35.08 -14.06
N VAL A 277 0.46 33.76 -13.97
CA VAL A 277 -0.84 33.11 -13.75
C VAL A 277 -1.46 33.60 -12.44
N ARG A 278 -0.65 33.62 -11.37
CA ARG A 278 -1.06 34.18 -10.07
C ARG A 278 -1.26 35.69 -10.12
N LYS A 279 -0.40 36.44 -10.83
CA LYS A 279 -0.53 37.90 -10.98
C LYS A 279 -1.85 38.29 -11.66
N ARG A 280 -2.36 37.42 -12.56
CA ARG A 280 -3.66 37.54 -13.22
C ARG A 280 -4.84 37.08 -12.34
N GLY A 281 -4.57 36.52 -11.17
CA GLY A 281 -5.58 36.02 -10.25
C GLY A 281 -6.20 34.68 -10.67
N PHE A 282 -5.52 33.90 -11.52
CA PHE A 282 -5.94 32.53 -11.84
C PHE A 282 -5.37 31.52 -10.83
N GLU A 283 -6.17 30.51 -10.52
CA GLU A 283 -5.76 29.38 -9.70
C GLU A 283 -4.93 28.39 -10.54
N VAL A 284 -3.95 27.72 -9.91
CA VAL A 284 -3.14 26.67 -10.54
C VAL A 284 -3.12 25.45 -9.64
N LEU A 285 -3.45 24.28 -10.21
CA LEU A 285 -3.37 23.00 -9.52
C LEU A 285 -1.91 22.54 -9.41
N TYR A 286 -1.51 22.11 -8.22
CA TYR A 286 -0.20 21.50 -7.99
C TYR A 286 -0.32 20.00 -7.99
N MET A 287 0.48 19.38 -8.84
CA MET A 287 0.58 17.94 -9.00
C MET A 287 2.02 17.55 -8.65
N THR A 288 2.18 16.78 -7.58
CA THR A 288 3.48 16.53 -6.94
C THR A 288 3.86 15.05 -6.94
N GLU A 289 2.97 14.18 -7.37
CA GLU A 289 3.24 12.76 -7.43
C GLU A 289 3.67 12.35 -8.84
N PRO A 290 4.60 11.38 -8.99
CA PRO A 290 4.99 10.88 -10.30
C PRO A 290 3.82 10.32 -11.11
N ILE A 291 2.79 9.78 -10.45
CA ILE A 291 1.60 9.26 -11.12
C ILE A 291 0.75 10.36 -11.78
N ASP A 292 0.79 11.58 -11.26
CA ASP A 292 0.03 12.71 -11.80
C ASP A 292 0.39 12.99 -13.26
N GLU A 293 1.67 12.85 -13.61
CA GLU A 293 2.18 13.01 -14.98
C GLU A 293 1.60 11.97 -15.95
N TYR A 294 1.21 10.79 -15.46
CA TYR A 294 0.47 9.82 -16.27
C TYR A 294 -1.03 10.13 -16.30
N CYS A 295 -1.61 10.57 -15.18
CA CYS A 295 -3.02 10.94 -15.10
C CYS A 295 -3.38 12.07 -16.08
N VAL A 296 -2.61 13.16 -16.11
CA VAL A 296 -2.89 14.32 -16.99
C VAL A 296 -2.67 14.04 -18.48
N GLN A 297 -1.99 12.95 -18.84
CA GLN A 297 -1.90 12.53 -20.24
C GLN A 297 -3.24 11.99 -20.76
N GLN A 298 -4.02 11.37 -19.87
CA GLN A 298 -5.34 10.84 -20.19
C GLN A 298 -6.44 11.88 -19.92
N LEU A 299 -6.30 12.65 -18.84
CA LEU A 299 -7.25 13.69 -18.45
C LEU A 299 -7.04 14.97 -19.27
N LYS A 300 -7.47 14.96 -20.53
CA LYS A 300 -7.37 16.13 -21.43
C LYS A 300 -8.44 17.18 -21.17
N GLU A 301 -9.61 16.73 -20.73
CA GLU A 301 -10.79 17.57 -20.51
C GLU A 301 -11.52 17.11 -19.24
N PHE A 302 -12.08 18.07 -18.50
CA PHE A 302 -12.93 17.84 -17.35
C PHE A 302 -14.10 18.84 -17.41
N ASP A 303 -15.33 18.33 -17.46
CA ASP A 303 -16.57 19.12 -17.53
C ASP A 303 -16.56 20.24 -18.62
N GLY A 304 -16.18 19.89 -19.84
CA GLY A 304 -16.10 20.85 -20.95
C GLY A 304 -14.88 21.77 -20.93
N LYS A 305 -14.01 21.67 -19.91
CA LYS A 305 -12.80 22.51 -19.77
C LYS A 305 -11.55 21.71 -20.04
N THR A 306 -10.69 22.24 -20.91
CA THR A 306 -9.39 21.63 -21.20
C THR A 306 -8.40 21.86 -20.06
N LEU A 307 -7.54 20.87 -19.81
CA LEU A 307 -6.44 20.99 -18.87
C LEU A 307 -5.19 21.48 -19.60
N VAL A 308 -4.61 22.60 -19.14
CA VAL A 308 -3.45 23.23 -19.76
C VAL A 308 -2.31 23.30 -18.74
N SER A 309 -1.19 22.65 -19.08
CA SER A 309 0.04 22.76 -18.30
C SER A 309 0.69 24.12 -18.53
N VAL A 310 1.04 24.81 -17.44
CA VAL A 310 1.77 26.08 -17.51
C VAL A 310 3.25 25.91 -17.89
N THR A 311 3.76 24.68 -18.02
CA THR A 311 5.14 24.38 -18.42
C THR A 311 5.30 24.14 -19.93
N LYS A 312 4.19 23.98 -20.66
CA LYS A 312 4.18 23.79 -22.11
C LYS A 312 4.16 25.13 -22.86
N GLU A 313 4.68 25.14 -24.08
CA GLU A 313 4.58 26.30 -24.98
C GLU A 313 3.12 26.66 -25.28
N GLY A 314 2.87 27.90 -25.71
CA GLY A 314 1.54 28.34 -26.13
C GLY A 314 0.55 28.50 -24.98
N LEU A 315 1.02 28.85 -23.78
CA LEU A 315 0.15 29.19 -22.66
C LEU A 315 -0.60 30.50 -22.97
N GLU A 316 -1.86 30.37 -23.37
CA GLU A 316 -2.75 31.51 -23.57
C GLU A 316 -3.37 31.91 -22.22
N LEU A 317 -2.95 33.07 -21.72
CA LEU A 317 -3.60 33.73 -20.60
C LEU A 317 -4.56 34.78 -21.17
N PRO A 318 -5.74 34.99 -20.56
CA PRO A 318 -6.60 36.11 -20.91
C PRO A 318 -5.83 37.45 -20.83
N GLU A 319 -5.72 38.11 -21.98
CA GLU A 319 -4.94 39.33 -22.21
C GLU A 319 -5.83 40.45 -22.71
N ASP A 320 -5.49 41.68 -22.29
CA ASP A 320 -6.12 42.89 -22.79
C ASP A 320 -5.50 43.31 -24.13
N GLU A 321 -6.25 44.04 -24.96
CA GLU A 321 -5.78 44.47 -26.29
C GLU A 321 -4.52 45.34 -26.24
N GLU A 322 -4.33 46.15 -25.19
CA GLU A 322 -3.10 46.92 -24.98
C GLU A 322 -1.88 46.03 -24.72
N GLU A 323 -2.04 44.95 -23.97
CA GLU A 323 -0.96 44.04 -23.64
C GLU A 323 -0.55 43.21 -24.86
N LYS A 324 -1.53 42.76 -25.66
CA LYS A 324 -1.25 42.11 -26.94
C LYS A 324 -0.43 43.02 -27.84
N LYS A 325 -0.80 44.31 -27.93
CA LYS A 325 -0.06 45.29 -28.73
C LYS A 325 1.36 45.47 -28.20
N LYS A 326 1.55 45.64 -26.88
CA LYS A 326 2.88 45.72 -26.26
C LYS A 326 3.72 44.48 -26.58
N MET A 327 3.12 43.30 -26.55
CA MET A 327 3.82 42.04 -26.80
C MET A 327 4.28 41.90 -28.27
N GLU A 328 3.50 42.38 -29.24
CA GLU A 328 3.94 42.46 -30.63
C GLU A 328 5.07 43.48 -30.85
N GLU A 329 5.03 44.62 -30.14
CA GLU A 329 6.11 45.61 -30.13
C GLU A 329 7.40 45.02 -29.53
N ASP A 330 7.30 44.32 -28.39
CA ASP A 330 8.43 43.65 -27.75
C ASP A 330 8.99 42.50 -28.61
N LYS A 331 8.14 41.70 -29.27
CA LYS A 331 8.60 40.70 -30.25
C LYS A 331 9.48 41.30 -31.33
N THR A 332 9.06 42.44 -31.88
CA THR A 332 9.81 43.15 -32.92
C THR A 332 11.12 43.71 -32.35
N ARG A 333 11.07 44.33 -31.16
CA ARG A 333 12.23 44.90 -30.47
C ARG A 333 13.30 43.87 -30.13
N PHE A 334 12.90 42.66 -29.73
CA PHE A 334 13.81 41.58 -29.33
C PHE A 334 14.07 40.54 -30.44
N GLU A 335 13.55 40.72 -31.65
CA GLU A 335 13.67 39.76 -32.76
C GLU A 335 15.14 39.39 -33.06
N ASN A 336 16.02 40.40 -33.15
CA ASN A 336 17.45 40.21 -33.41
C ASN A 336 18.15 39.45 -32.28
N LEU A 337 17.78 39.73 -31.02
CA LEU A 337 18.32 39.02 -29.87
C LEU A 337 17.89 37.55 -29.89
N CYS A 338 16.61 37.27 -30.17
CA CYS A 338 16.09 35.91 -30.30
C CYS A 338 16.82 35.11 -31.39
N LYS A 339 17.07 35.71 -32.56
CA LYS A 339 17.84 35.08 -33.64
C LYS A 339 19.27 34.77 -33.20
N LEU A 340 19.97 35.72 -32.57
CA LEU A 340 21.33 35.52 -32.05
C LEU A 340 21.37 34.39 -31.00
N MET A 341 20.41 34.39 -30.05
CA MET A 341 20.32 33.35 -29.04
C MET A 341 20.05 31.97 -29.67
N LYS A 342 19.21 31.89 -30.70
CA LYS A 342 18.98 30.65 -31.44
C LYS A 342 20.24 30.18 -32.16
N GLU A 343 21.01 31.06 -32.78
CA GLU A 343 22.29 30.72 -33.42
C GLU A 343 23.31 30.17 -32.41
N ILE A 344 23.41 30.79 -31.23
CA ILE A 344 24.30 30.34 -30.14
C ILE A 344 23.87 28.97 -29.61
N LEU A 345 22.55 28.74 -29.53
CA LEU A 345 21.93 27.57 -28.92
C LEU A 345 21.38 26.59 -29.97
N ASP A 346 21.91 26.59 -31.19
CA ASP A 346 21.24 25.99 -32.35
C ASP A 346 20.85 24.52 -32.15
N LYS A 347 21.75 23.73 -31.56
CA LYS A 347 21.54 22.31 -31.25
C LYS A 347 20.85 22.04 -29.90
N LYS A 348 20.59 23.08 -29.10
CA LYS A 348 20.06 22.96 -27.74
C LYS A 348 18.59 23.35 -27.62
N VAL A 349 18.13 24.31 -28.42
CA VAL A 349 16.72 24.76 -28.45
C VAL A 349 16.19 24.82 -29.87
N GLU A 350 14.91 24.51 -30.02
CA GLU A 350 14.24 24.57 -31.32
C GLU A 350 13.76 25.99 -31.67
N LYS A 351 13.35 26.77 -30.66
CA LYS A 351 12.88 28.14 -30.85
C LYS A 351 13.31 29.02 -29.67
N VAL A 352 13.57 30.30 -29.95
CA VAL A 352 13.71 31.35 -28.95
C VAL A 352 12.64 32.40 -29.21
N THR A 353 11.84 32.77 -28.20
CA THR A 353 10.74 33.72 -28.36
C THR A 353 10.55 34.57 -27.11
N VAL A 354 9.96 35.76 -27.29
CA VAL A 354 9.46 36.57 -26.18
C VAL A 354 8.24 35.88 -25.56
N SER A 355 8.13 35.96 -24.24
CA SER A 355 7.02 35.38 -23.49
C SER A 355 6.40 36.39 -22.54
N ASN A 356 5.10 36.26 -22.35
CA ASN A 356 4.32 37.05 -21.40
C ASN A 356 4.10 36.31 -20.06
N ARG A 357 4.44 35.02 -19.94
CA ARG A 357 4.20 34.23 -18.73
C ARG A 357 5.18 34.50 -17.59
N LEU A 358 6.31 35.13 -17.89
CA LEU A 358 7.38 35.41 -16.95
C LEU A 358 7.18 36.75 -16.25
N VAL A 359 7.57 36.86 -14.98
CA VAL A 359 7.56 38.13 -14.24
C VAL A 359 8.95 38.45 -13.71
N SER A 360 9.47 37.63 -12.80
CA SER A 360 10.76 37.87 -12.14
C SER A 360 11.93 37.23 -12.88
N SER A 361 11.70 36.09 -13.54
CA SER A 361 12.76 35.38 -14.26
C SER A 361 13.15 36.08 -15.57
N PRO A 362 14.44 36.11 -15.94
CA PRO A 362 14.88 36.60 -17.27
C PRO A 362 14.43 35.69 -18.41
N CYS A 363 14.37 34.39 -18.18
CA CYS A 363 13.98 33.40 -19.18
C CYS A 363 13.53 32.08 -18.54
N CYS A 364 12.90 31.21 -19.31
CA CYS A 364 12.57 29.84 -18.92
C CYS A 364 12.66 28.89 -20.10
N ILE A 365 12.76 27.58 -19.82
CA ILE A 365 12.70 26.55 -20.84
C ILE A 365 11.33 25.88 -20.78
N VAL A 366 10.56 26.04 -21.84
CA VAL A 366 9.29 25.33 -22.01
C VAL A 366 9.47 24.10 -22.87
N THR A 367 8.64 23.09 -22.61
CA THR A 367 8.50 21.95 -23.52
C THR A 367 7.50 22.28 -24.62
N SER A 368 7.70 21.66 -25.79
CA SER A 368 6.67 21.66 -26.82
C SER A 368 5.33 21.08 -26.31
N THR A 369 4.26 21.37 -27.04
CA THR A 369 2.93 20.80 -26.79
C THR A 369 2.92 19.27 -26.79
N TYR A 370 3.75 18.66 -27.65
CA TYR A 370 3.92 17.23 -27.80
C TYR A 370 5.24 16.73 -27.19
N GLY A 371 5.25 15.48 -26.72
CA GLY A 371 6.38 14.84 -26.06
C GLY A 371 6.35 14.97 -24.54
N TRP A 372 7.41 14.48 -23.88
CA TRP A 372 7.51 14.50 -22.42
C TRP A 372 7.82 15.89 -21.86
N THR A 373 7.16 16.23 -20.75
CA THR A 373 7.52 17.37 -19.90
C THR A 373 8.90 17.16 -19.28
N ALA A 374 9.51 18.20 -18.69
CA ALA A 374 10.76 18.07 -17.95
C ALA A 374 10.64 17.03 -16.80
N ASN A 375 9.53 17.08 -16.07
CA ASN A 375 9.27 16.17 -14.96
C ASN A 375 9.01 14.73 -15.46
N MET A 376 8.24 14.55 -16.54
CA MET A 376 8.04 13.24 -17.15
C MET A 376 9.37 12.68 -17.67
N GLU A 377 10.21 13.48 -18.35
CA GLU A 377 11.54 13.06 -18.82
C GLU A 377 12.40 12.53 -17.66
N ARG A 378 12.36 13.19 -16.50
CA ARG A 378 13.06 12.78 -15.28
C ARG A 378 12.53 11.47 -14.70
N ILE A 379 11.21 11.34 -14.53
CA ILE A 379 10.55 10.10 -14.04
C ILE A 379 10.91 8.93 -14.97
N MET A 380 10.79 9.17 -16.26
CA MET A 380 11.10 8.24 -17.34
C MET A 380 12.55 7.77 -17.34
N LYS A 381 13.50 8.66 -17.06
CA LYS A 381 14.93 8.33 -16.93
C LYS A 381 15.24 7.52 -15.68
N ALA A 382 14.48 7.72 -14.61
CA ALA A 382 14.68 7.02 -13.34
C ALA A 382 14.13 5.59 -13.33
N GLN A 383 13.26 5.22 -14.29
CA GLN A 383 12.66 3.90 -14.36
C GLN A 383 13.64 2.83 -14.90
N ALA A 384 14.08 1.94 -14.02
CA ALA A 384 15.15 0.96 -14.29
C ALA A 384 14.84 -0.10 -15.37
N LEU A 385 13.57 -0.46 -15.56
CA LEU A 385 13.15 -1.55 -16.47
C LEU A 385 12.81 -1.07 -17.89
N ARG A 386 13.10 0.19 -18.23
CA ARG A 386 12.66 0.77 -19.50
C ARG A 386 13.69 0.61 -20.61
N ASP A 387 13.21 0.31 -21.82
CA ASP A 387 14.03 0.35 -23.03
C ASP A 387 14.34 1.80 -23.44
N ASN A 388 15.63 2.10 -23.59
CA ASN A 388 16.15 3.42 -23.99
C ASN A 388 15.87 3.77 -25.46
N SER A 389 15.48 2.81 -26.29
CA SER A 389 15.16 3.04 -27.72
C SER A 389 13.98 4.00 -27.92
N THR A 390 12.99 3.97 -27.02
CA THR A 390 11.77 4.80 -27.05
C THR A 390 12.01 6.27 -26.70
N MET A 391 13.17 6.58 -26.12
CA MET A 391 13.50 7.90 -25.59
C MET A 391 13.69 8.96 -26.68
N GLY A 392 14.26 8.58 -27.83
CA GLY A 392 14.58 9.53 -28.90
C GLY A 392 13.36 10.15 -29.57
N TYR A 393 12.26 9.41 -29.68
CA TYR A 393 11.01 9.89 -30.29
C TYR A 393 10.16 10.73 -29.33
N MET A 394 10.22 10.44 -28.03
CA MET A 394 9.39 11.11 -27.01
C MET A 394 10.08 12.28 -26.31
N MET A 395 11.37 12.51 -26.59
CA MET A 395 12.09 13.72 -26.18
C MET A 395 11.43 14.96 -26.77
N ALA A 396 10.69 15.69 -25.94
CA ALA A 396 10.08 16.94 -26.35
C ALA A 396 11.17 17.94 -26.77
N LYS A 397 10.85 18.68 -27.83
CA LYS A 397 11.64 19.84 -28.21
C LYS A 397 11.53 20.90 -27.12
N LYS A 398 12.63 21.60 -26.90
CA LYS A 398 12.80 22.62 -25.87
C LYS A 398 12.78 24.00 -26.55
N HIS A 399 11.98 24.92 -26.03
CA HIS A 399 11.97 26.31 -26.47
C HIS A 399 12.42 27.22 -25.33
N LEU A 400 13.18 28.25 -25.66
CA LEU A 400 13.61 29.27 -24.72
C LEU A 400 12.66 30.46 -24.81
N GLU A 401 11.98 30.75 -23.73
CA GLU A 401 11.11 31.90 -23.58
C GLU A 401 11.85 33.00 -22.80
N ILE A 402 11.87 34.24 -23.31
CA ILE A 402 12.56 35.38 -22.68
C ILE A 402 11.57 36.41 -22.15
N ASN A 403 11.94 37.06 -21.04
CA ASN A 403 11.16 38.13 -20.42
C ASN A 403 11.66 39.51 -20.89
N PRO A 404 10.87 40.25 -21.69
CA PRO A 404 11.31 41.53 -22.27
C PRO A 404 11.47 42.65 -21.24
N ASP A 405 10.79 42.54 -20.10
CA ASP A 405 10.83 43.54 -19.02
C ASP A 405 12.04 43.33 -18.09
N HIS A 406 12.82 42.26 -18.25
CA HIS A 406 13.92 41.93 -17.34
C HIS A 406 15.21 42.73 -17.67
N PRO A 407 15.88 43.38 -16.70
CA PRO A 407 17.07 44.21 -16.94
C PRO A 407 18.22 43.49 -17.66
N ILE A 408 18.45 42.21 -17.34
CA ILE A 408 19.45 41.38 -18.01
C ILE A 408 19.13 41.21 -19.50
N VAL A 409 17.87 40.98 -19.84
CA VAL A 409 17.44 40.74 -21.23
C VAL A 409 17.56 42.02 -22.05
N GLU A 410 17.20 43.17 -21.47
CA GLU A 410 17.41 44.46 -22.13
C GLU A 410 18.90 44.78 -22.33
N THR A 411 19.75 44.49 -21.34
CA THR A 411 21.20 44.66 -21.46
C THR A 411 21.78 43.76 -22.55
N LEU A 412 21.31 42.52 -22.65
CA LEU A 412 21.71 41.59 -23.70
C LEU A 412 21.31 42.09 -25.09
N ARG A 413 20.11 42.65 -25.24
CA ARG A 413 19.65 43.25 -26.49
C ARG A 413 20.58 44.39 -26.92
N GLN A 414 20.89 45.32 -26.01
CA GLN A 414 21.79 46.44 -26.28
C GLN A 414 23.19 45.97 -26.66
N LYS A 415 23.75 44.96 -25.97
CA LYS A 415 25.06 44.40 -26.31
C LYS A 415 25.04 43.67 -27.65
N ALA A 416 23.98 42.94 -27.96
CA ALA A 416 23.82 42.25 -29.24
C ALA A 416 23.72 43.23 -30.42
N ASP A 417 23.10 44.40 -30.22
CA ASP A 417 23.05 45.45 -31.23
C ASP A 417 24.41 46.11 -31.48
N LEU A 418 25.26 46.20 -30.45
CA LEU A 418 26.63 46.75 -30.55
C LEU A 418 27.60 45.77 -31.22
N ASP A 419 27.65 44.53 -30.76
CA ASP A 419 28.50 43.47 -31.32
C ASP A 419 27.88 42.09 -31.13
N LYS A 420 27.36 41.53 -32.23
CA LYS A 420 26.79 40.18 -32.28
C LYS A 420 27.84 39.08 -32.07
N ASN A 421 29.12 39.39 -32.23
CA ASN A 421 30.23 38.45 -32.10
C ASN A 421 30.94 38.51 -30.75
N ASP A 422 30.47 39.35 -29.81
CA ASP A 422 31.05 39.43 -28.47
C ASP A 422 31.00 38.07 -27.76
N LYS A 423 32.19 37.52 -27.48
CA LYS A 423 32.34 36.23 -26.80
C LYS A 423 31.75 36.25 -25.39
N ALA A 424 31.80 37.38 -24.69
CA ALA A 424 31.21 37.51 -23.35
C ALA A 424 29.67 37.43 -23.41
N VAL A 425 29.05 37.99 -24.46
CA VAL A 425 27.60 37.87 -24.69
C VAL A 425 27.23 36.42 -24.99
N LYS A 426 28.00 35.74 -25.86
CA LYS A 426 27.78 34.31 -26.16
C LYS A 426 27.89 33.44 -24.91
N ASP A 427 28.92 33.65 -24.09
CA ASP A 427 29.11 32.92 -22.83
C ASP A 427 27.96 33.18 -21.84
N LEU A 428 27.45 34.42 -21.77
CA LEU A 428 26.33 34.79 -20.89
C LEU A 428 24.99 34.19 -21.36
N VAL A 429 24.74 34.13 -22.67
CA VAL A 429 23.55 33.47 -23.24
C VAL A 429 23.54 31.98 -22.89
N ILE A 430 24.68 31.29 -23.02
CA ILE A 430 24.80 29.86 -22.67
C ILE A 430 24.55 29.66 -21.17
N LEU A 431 25.10 30.54 -20.32
CA LEU A 431 24.87 30.47 -18.88
C LEU A 431 23.39 30.65 -18.54
N LEU A 432 22.73 31.66 -19.11
CA LEU A 432 21.30 31.90 -18.88
C LEU A 432 20.47 30.71 -19.30
N PHE A 433 20.80 30.11 -20.45
CA PHE A 433 20.15 28.90 -20.94
C PHE A 433 20.30 27.72 -19.97
N GLU A 434 21.52 27.41 -19.52
CA GLU A 434 21.73 26.29 -18.59
C GLU A 434 21.09 26.53 -17.22
N THR A 435 21.08 27.77 -16.75
CA THR A 435 20.38 28.15 -15.51
C THR A 435 18.88 27.98 -15.66
N ALA A 436 18.31 28.40 -16.81
CA ALA A 436 16.91 28.23 -17.13
C ALA A 436 16.50 26.76 -17.32
N LEU A 437 17.39 25.91 -17.85
CA LEU A 437 17.17 24.47 -17.91
C LEU A 437 16.96 23.89 -16.50
N LEU A 438 17.88 24.21 -15.58
CA LEU A 438 17.83 23.72 -14.21
C LEU A 438 16.57 24.21 -13.49
N SER A 439 16.25 25.51 -13.60
CA SER A 439 15.06 26.08 -12.96
C SER A 439 13.75 25.55 -13.53
N SER A 440 13.78 25.01 -14.75
CA SER A 440 12.61 24.40 -15.41
C SER A 440 12.53 22.89 -15.18
N GLY A 441 13.40 22.32 -14.33
CA GLY A 441 13.37 20.91 -13.95
C GLY A 441 14.07 19.95 -14.91
N PHE A 442 14.86 20.44 -15.87
CA PHE A 442 15.66 19.59 -16.75
C PHE A 442 17.00 19.22 -16.14
N SER A 443 17.48 18.02 -16.47
CA SER A 443 18.86 17.63 -16.21
C SER A 443 19.83 18.36 -17.14
N LEU A 444 20.98 18.75 -16.61
CA LEU A 444 22.09 19.26 -17.42
C LEU A 444 22.83 18.10 -18.09
N ASP A 445 23.20 18.28 -19.36
CA ASP A 445 24.00 17.29 -20.11
C ASP A 445 25.41 17.12 -19.50
N ASP A 446 26.01 18.23 -19.07
CA ASP A 446 27.32 18.26 -18.42
C ASP A 446 27.35 19.29 -17.27
N PRO A 447 27.04 18.84 -16.03
CA PRO A 447 27.11 19.69 -14.84
C PRO A 447 28.51 20.27 -14.57
N GLN A 448 29.58 19.60 -15.00
CA GLN A 448 30.95 20.06 -14.75
C GLN A 448 31.26 21.30 -15.60
N THR A 449 30.85 21.31 -16.88
CA THR A 449 31.02 22.49 -17.73
C THR A 449 30.21 23.69 -17.22
N HIS A 450 29.00 23.46 -16.69
CA HIS A 450 28.19 24.50 -16.07
C HIS A 450 28.90 25.12 -14.85
N SER A 451 29.37 24.29 -13.92
CA SER A 451 30.08 24.75 -12.71
C SER A 451 31.39 25.49 -13.05
N ASN A 452 32.14 25.02 -14.04
CA ASN A 452 33.34 25.70 -14.53
C ASN A 452 33.05 27.13 -15.03
N ARG A 453 31.91 27.35 -15.68
CA ARG A 453 31.50 28.69 -16.13
C ARG A 453 31.14 29.59 -14.95
N ILE A 454 30.47 29.07 -13.93
CA ILE A 454 30.20 29.79 -12.69
C ILE A 454 31.52 30.16 -12.00
N TYR A 455 32.45 29.23 -11.85
CA TYR A 455 33.77 29.50 -11.25
C TYR A 455 34.53 30.58 -12.01
N ARG A 456 34.46 30.59 -13.35
CA ARG A 456 35.08 31.64 -14.16
C ARG A 456 34.47 33.01 -13.90
N MET A 457 33.14 33.10 -13.76
CA MET A 457 32.49 34.36 -13.41
C MET A 457 32.83 34.84 -11.99
N ILE A 458 32.90 33.92 -11.02
CA ILE A 458 33.32 34.24 -9.65
C ILE A 458 34.76 34.77 -9.68
N LYS A 459 35.67 34.13 -10.42
CA LYS A 459 37.06 34.61 -10.59
C LYS A 459 37.10 36.03 -11.17
N LEU A 460 36.30 36.32 -12.20
CA LEU A 460 36.18 37.65 -12.79
C LEU A 460 35.62 38.69 -11.80
N GLY A 461 34.57 38.35 -11.05
CA GLY A 461 33.98 39.23 -10.04
C GLY A 461 34.92 39.53 -8.87
N LEU A 462 35.81 38.58 -8.53
CA LEU A 462 36.85 38.75 -7.52
C LEU A 462 38.13 39.40 -8.05
N GLY A 463 38.16 39.85 -9.32
CA GLY A 463 39.32 40.51 -9.93
C GLY A 463 40.53 39.60 -10.15
N LYS A 464 40.35 38.27 -10.10
CA LYS A 464 41.41 37.29 -10.39
C LYS A 464 41.33 36.89 -11.85
N ASP A 465 42.06 37.62 -12.69
CA ASP A 465 42.18 37.29 -14.10
C ASP A 465 42.74 35.88 -14.31
N ALA A 466 42.16 35.13 -15.25
CA ALA A 466 42.67 33.84 -15.72
C ALA A 466 44.12 33.91 -16.25
N HIS A 467 44.64 35.12 -16.48
CA HIS A 467 46.03 35.38 -16.83
C HIS A 467 47.02 35.29 -15.66
N SER A 468 46.56 35.35 -14.41
CA SER A 468 47.43 35.30 -13.22
C SER A 468 48.02 33.91 -12.96
N GLU A 469 47.28 32.83 -13.29
CA GLU A 469 47.72 31.44 -13.06
C GLU A 469 48.88 31.03 -13.99
N LEU A 470 48.97 31.59 -15.21
CA LEU A 470 50.08 31.32 -16.15
C LEU A 470 51.41 31.98 -15.77
N LEU A 471 51.38 33.06 -14.99
CA LEU A 471 52.60 33.76 -14.52
C LEU A 471 53.11 33.23 -13.17
N GLY A 472 52.25 32.62 -12.35
CA GLY A 472 52.62 32.01 -11.06
C GLY A 472 53.41 30.71 -11.20
N GLY A 473 53.17 29.92 -12.25
CA GLY A 473 53.83 28.62 -12.47
C GLY A 473 55.27 28.71 -12.98
N ARG A 474 55.66 29.81 -13.64
CA ARG A 474 57.01 29.98 -14.21
C ARG A 474 58.06 30.52 -13.23
N LYS A 475 57.68 31.03 -12.06
CA LYS A 475 58.62 31.61 -11.08
C LYS A 475 59.15 30.64 -10.02
N ARG A 476 58.73 29.36 -10.01
CA ARG A 476 59.15 28.38 -8.99
C ARG A 476 60.20 27.34 -9.43
N LEU A 477 60.78 27.46 -10.63
CA LEU A 477 61.78 26.50 -11.14
C LEU A 477 63.18 27.09 -11.41
N SER A 478 63.49 28.27 -10.87
CA SER A 478 64.88 28.76 -10.88
C SER A 478 65.24 29.45 -9.56
N LYS A 479 65.61 28.65 -8.55
CA LYS A 479 66.56 28.94 -7.46
C LYS A 479 66.30 27.96 -6.32
N GLY A 480 67.34 27.18 -5.98
CA GLY A 480 67.35 26.21 -4.89
C GLY A 480 67.83 24.88 -5.38
#